data_AF-A0A954WK05-F1
#
_entry.id   AF-A0A954WK05-F1
#
_cell.length_a   1.000
_cell.length_b   1.000
_cell.length_c   1.000
_cell.angle_alpha   90.00
_cell.angle_beta   90.00
_cell.angle_gamma   90.00
#
_symmetry.space_group_name_H-M   'P 1'
#
loop_
_entity.id
_entity.type
_entity.pdbx_description
1 polymer ?
#
loop_
_entity_poly.entity_id
_entity_poly.type
_entity_poly.pdbx_seq_one_letter_code
_entity_poly.pdbx_strand_id
1 'polypeptide(L)'
;MTPNPYEPPTSAVELRSDIVDRTQRDEFAESIRRFLDESITAFEFDELVDNYRDSQDSAVRFVAQAVWYHYDDCDDHLVSLSKPEWDYFQRLLLLLESNSRVQSRNSRRWSVSQLVALCSLLGFAWIAFHIGWSSGLLLAAMPFGIISIGIARLQRPVATHGPYDQLVFPFKTLSDLRATYHAVKFRKTRFPRHIQSRFIRSPFMCGIYQLQFYLAWLMLSPLALASQLLPATETHTEVIGESSTNVD
;
A
#
# COMPACT_ATOMS: atom_id res chain seq x y z
N MET A 1 33.08 4.95 24.31
CA MET A 1 32.76 4.63 22.90
C MET A 1 32.23 5.89 22.25
N THR A 2 32.87 6.38 21.19
CA THR A 2 32.38 7.52 20.41
C THR A 2 31.27 7.06 19.47
N PRO A 3 30.12 7.76 19.39
CA PRO A 3 29.04 7.42 18.47
C PRO A 3 29.53 7.33 17.03
N ASN A 4 28.96 6.42 16.23
CA ASN A 4 29.29 6.27 14.82
C ASN A 4 28.86 7.54 14.06
N PRO A 5 29.79 8.30 13.45
CA PRO A 5 29.45 9.54 12.74
C PRO A 5 28.64 9.31 11.45
N TYR A 6 28.53 8.05 11.01
CA TYR A 6 27.71 7.62 9.87
C TYR A 6 26.41 6.95 10.30
N GLU A 7 26.09 6.96 11.59
CA GLU A 7 24.76 6.55 12.02
C GLU A 7 23.78 7.55 11.39
N PRO A 8 22.84 7.09 10.54
CA PRO A 8 21.88 7.99 9.94
C PRO A 8 21.19 8.73 11.08
N PRO A 9 21.00 10.07 10.98
CA PRO A 9 20.23 10.77 11.98
C PRO A 9 18.93 10.00 12.15
N THR A 10 18.63 9.61 13.39
CA THR A 10 17.34 9.04 13.81
C THR A 10 16.30 10.07 13.44
N SER A 11 15.93 10.07 12.17
CA SER A 11 15.08 11.05 11.52
C SER A 11 13.71 10.67 11.98
N ALA A 12 13.33 11.25 13.12
CA ALA A 12 12.03 11.08 13.76
C ALA A 12 11.50 9.66 13.55
N VAL A 13 12.16 8.66 14.15
CA VAL A 13 11.37 7.53 14.61
C VAL A 13 10.35 8.23 15.52
N GLU A 14 9.14 8.44 15.02
CA GLU A 14 7.99 8.77 15.86
C GLU A 14 7.86 7.56 16.79
N LEU A 15 8.70 7.53 17.81
CA LEU A 15 8.44 6.91 19.10
C LEU A 15 7.32 7.75 19.74
N ARG A 16 6.19 7.89 19.03
CA ARG A 16 4.92 7.91 19.73
C ARG A 16 4.98 6.65 20.57
N SER A 17 4.84 6.80 21.88
CA SER A 17 4.70 5.65 22.77
C SER A 17 3.59 4.80 22.18
N ASP A 18 3.96 3.71 21.54
CA ASP A 18 3.01 2.86 20.83
C ASP A 18 2.20 2.14 21.89
N ILE A 19 0.97 2.62 22.10
CA ILE A 19 0.04 2.08 23.08
C ILE A 19 -0.71 0.95 22.37
N VAL A 20 -0.64 -0.25 22.94
CA VAL A 20 -1.44 -1.38 22.50
C VAL A 20 -2.85 -1.20 23.06
N ASP A 21 -3.80 -0.84 22.20
CA ASP A 21 -5.21 -0.68 22.56
C ASP A 21 -5.99 -1.95 22.17
N ARG A 22 -6.15 -2.85 23.16
CA ARG A 22 -6.84 -4.13 22.96
C ARG A 22 -8.29 -3.93 22.52
N THR A 23 -8.99 -2.96 23.11
CA THR A 23 -10.41 -2.68 22.81
C THR A 23 -10.54 -2.26 21.35
N GLN A 24 -9.72 -1.30 20.92
CA GLN A 24 -9.77 -0.82 19.55
C GLN A 24 -9.39 -1.91 18.53
N ARG A 25 -8.40 -2.76 18.86
CA ARG A 25 -8.03 -3.92 18.03
C ARG A 25 -9.19 -4.92 17.91
N ASP A 26 -9.91 -5.20 18.99
CA ASP A 26 -11.04 -6.13 18.99
C ASP A 26 -12.22 -5.60 18.18
N GLU A 27 -12.59 -4.33 18.36
CA GLU A 27 -13.64 -3.66 17.59
C GLU A 27 -13.31 -3.62 16.10
N PHE A 28 -12.04 -3.32 15.77
CA PHE A 28 -11.64 -3.25 14.37
C PHE A 28 -11.56 -4.65 13.73
N ALA A 29 -11.06 -5.64 14.46
CA ALA A 29 -11.09 -7.03 14.02
C ALA A 29 -12.52 -7.50 13.74
N GLU A 30 -13.47 -7.11 14.58
CA GLU A 30 -14.89 -7.44 14.38
C GLU A 30 -15.46 -6.78 13.13
N SER A 31 -15.12 -5.52 12.86
CA SER A 31 -15.52 -4.83 11.63
C SER A 31 -14.98 -5.55 10.38
N ILE A 32 -13.72 -6.00 10.41
CA ILE A 32 -13.14 -6.81 9.33
C ILE A 32 -13.90 -8.14 9.17
N ARG A 33 -14.25 -8.82 10.28
CA ARG A 33 -15.01 -10.08 10.20
C ARG A 33 -16.39 -9.88 9.57
N ARG A 34 -17.11 -8.81 9.94
CA ARG A 34 -18.40 -8.43 9.35
C ARG A 34 -18.31 -8.13 7.85
N PHE A 35 -17.18 -7.60 7.38
CA PHE A 35 -16.97 -7.43 5.94
C PHE A 35 -16.69 -8.77 5.26
N LEU A 36 -15.83 -9.60 5.85
CA LEU A 36 -15.45 -10.90 5.29
C LEU A 36 -16.59 -11.93 5.28
N ASP A 37 -17.57 -11.80 6.18
CA ASP A 37 -18.76 -12.64 6.24
C ASP A 37 -19.95 -12.08 5.43
N GLU A 38 -19.73 -11.00 4.67
CA GLU A 38 -20.73 -10.33 3.83
C GLU A 38 -21.88 -9.68 4.60
N SER A 39 -21.73 -9.41 5.90
CA SER A 39 -22.73 -8.70 6.71
C SER A 39 -22.77 -7.20 6.46
N ILE A 40 -21.70 -6.62 5.93
CA ILE A 40 -21.61 -5.20 5.54
C ILE A 40 -21.01 -5.05 4.14
N THR A 41 -21.34 -3.94 3.48
CA THR A 41 -20.79 -3.59 2.16
C THR A 41 -19.43 -2.89 2.27
N ALA A 42 -18.75 -2.67 1.14
CA ALA A 42 -17.46 -1.99 1.09
C ALA A 42 -17.56 -0.54 1.58
N PHE A 43 -18.64 0.17 1.26
CA PHE A 43 -18.83 1.56 1.74
C PHE A 43 -19.13 1.62 3.24
N GLU A 44 -19.99 0.74 3.75
CA GLU A 44 -20.20 0.64 5.20
C GLU A 44 -18.90 0.27 5.93
N PHE A 45 -18.06 -0.56 5.32
CA PHE A 45 -16.75 -0.90 5.87
C PHE A 45 -15.75 0.27 5.80
N ASP A 46 -15.74 1.07 4.74
CA ASP A 46 -14.89 2.28 4.62
C ASP A 46 -15.21 3.30 5.73
N GLU A 47 -16.49 3.57 5.97
CA GLU A 47 -16.95 4.45 7.05
C GLU A 47 -16.46 3.97 8.43
N LEU A 48 -16.42 2.66 8.66
CA LEU A 48 -15.87 2.09 9.89
C LEU A 48 -14.35 2.22 9.96
N VAL A 49 -13.65 1.90 8.86
CA VAL A 49 -12.18 1.95 8.76
C VAL A 49 -11.64 3.36 9.01
N ASP A 50 -12.36 4.39 8.59
CA ASP A 50 -11.98 5.80 8.80
C ASP A 50 -11.71 6.15 10.26
N ASN A 51 -12.46 5.56 11.20
CA ASN A 51 -12.27 5.78 12.65
C ASN A 51 -10.90 5.29 13.16
N TYR A 52 -10.20 4.45 12.40
CA TYR A 52 -8.98 3.78 12.82
C TYR A 52 -7.72 4.33 12.12
N ARG A 53 -7.87 5.18 11.10
CA ARG A 53 -6.74 5.73 10.32
C ARG A 53 -5.75 6.54 11.16
N ASP A 54 -6.26 7.27 12.16
CA ASP A 54 -5.45 8.11 13.06
C ASP A 54 -5.18 7.47 14.43
N SER A 55 -5.34 6.14 14.54
CA SER A 55 -5.06 5.42 15.79
C SER A 55 -3.63 5.64 16.29
N GLN A 56 -3.48 5.69 17.61
CA GLN A 56 -2.17 5.69 18.28
C GLN A 56 -1.54 4.29 18.33
N ASP A 57 -2.34 3.24 18.12
CA ASP A 57 -1.88 1.86 18.03
C ASP A 57 -1.34 1.60 16.61
N SER A 58 -0.04 1.31 16.52
CA SER A 58 0.66 1.10 15.26
C SER A 58 0.08 -0.05 14.42
N ALA A 59 -0.40 -1.13 15.07
CA ALA A 59 -0.99 -2.26 14.37
C ALA A 59 -2.36 -1.90 13.81
N VAL A 60 -3.20 -1.21 14.58
CA VAL A 60 -4.51 -0.74 14.12
C VAL A 60 -4.35 0.18 12.91
N ARG A 61 -3.49 1.19 13.01
CA ARG A 61 -3.24 2.13 11.91
C ARG A 61 -2.69 1.43 10.67
N PHE A 62 -1.73 0.51 10.84
CA PHE A 62 -1.20 -0.28 9.73
C PHE A 62 -2.29 -1.12 9.07
N VAL A 63 -3.10 -1.83 9.85
CA VAL A 63 -4.16 -2.69 9.32
C VAL A 63 -5.22 -1.84 8.60
N ALA A 64 -5.60 -0.67 9.14
CA ALA A 64 -6.54 0.25 8.51
C ALA A 64 -6.07 0.71 7.14
N GLN A 65 -4.81 1.13 7.03
CA GLN A 65 -4.20 1.49 5.76
C GLN A 65 -4.11 0.29 4.80
N ALA A 66 -3.74 -0.88 5.32
CA ALA A 66 -3.58 -2.09 4.50
C ALA A 66 -4.90 -2.58 3.91
N VAL A 67 -5.98 -2.65 4.70
CA VAL A 67 -7.28 -3.14 4.21
C VAL A 67 -7.88 -2.19 3.18
N TRP A 68 -7.67 -0.88 3.32
CA TRP A 68 -8.19 0.15 2.40
C TRP A 68 -7.78 -0.13 0.95
N TYR A 69 -6.51 -0.48 0.69
CA TYR A 69 -6.05 -0.81 -0.67
C TYR A 69 -6.72 -2.05 -1.31
N HIS A 70 -7.44 -2.87 -0.55
CA HIS A 70 -8.04 -4.11 -1.03
C HIS A 70 -9.57 -4.07 -1.13
N TYR A 71 -10.24 -3.21 -0.37
CA TYR A 71 -11.69 -3.03 -0.50
C TYR A 71 -12.08 -1.73 -1.19
N ASP A 72 -11.21 -0.71 -1.22
CA ASP A 72 -11.52 0.57 -1.84
C ASP A 72 -11.63 0.37 -3.34
N ASP A 73 -12.87 0.30 -3.80
CA ASP A 73 -13.24 0.41 -5.19
C ASP A 73 -14.29 1.53 -5.32
N CYS A 74 -14.31 2.21 -6.47
CA CYS A 74 -15.29 3.27 -6.73
C CYS A 74 -16.73 2.74 -6.95
N ASP A 75 -17.10 1.64 -6.31
CA ASP A 75 -18.41 0.98 -6.37
C ASP A 75 -18.70 0.28 -5.04
N ASP A 76 -19.97 0.20 -4.64
CA ASP A 76 -20.33 -0.48 -3.41
C ASP A 76 -20.53 -1.97 -3.68
N HIS A 77 -19.79 -2.82 -2.97
CA HIS A 77 -19.80 -4.25 -3.19
C HIS A 77 -19.60 -5.03 -1.90
N LEU A 78 -20.08 -6.28 -1.89
CA LEU A 78 -19.70 -7.26 -0.88
C LEU A 78 -18.25 -7.71 -1.10
N VAL A 79 -17.67 -8.42 -0.13
CA VAL A 79 -16.29 -8.91 -0.22
C VAL A 79 -16.03 -9.66 -1.54
N SER A 80 -14.98 -9.26 -2.26
CA SER A 80 -14.58 -9.80 -3.57
C SER A 80 -13.08 -10.07 -3.61
N LEU A 81 -12.55 -10.68 -2.56
CA LEU A 81 -11.12 -10.97 -2.41
C LEU A 81 -10.72 -12.27 -3.13
N SER A 82 -9.54 -12.27 -3.74
CA SER A 82 -8.87 -13.49 -4.19
C SER A 82 -8.40 -14.33 -3.00
N LYS A 83 -8.03 -15.60 -3.25
CA LYS A 83 -7.53 -16.49 -2.19
C LYS A 83 -6.28 -15.93 -1.47
N PRO A 84 -5.26 -15.39 -2.17
CA PRO A 84 -4.11 -14.75 -1.52
C PRO A 84 -4.51 -13.54 -0.65
N GLU A 85 -5.43 -12.70 -1.13
CA GLU A 85 -5.91 -11.54 -0.37
C GLU A 85 -6.72 -11.95 0.86
N TRP A 86 -7.57 -12.98 0.74
CA TRP A 86 -8.24 -13.58 1.90
C TRP A 86 -7.23 -14.03 2.96
N ASP A 87 -6.19 -14.76 2.54
CA ASP A 87 -5.15 -15.22 3.45
C ASP A 87 -4.36 -14.06 4.07
N TYR A 88 -4.21 -12.95 3.35
CA TYR A 88 -3.65 -11.71 3.87
C TYR A 88 -4.53 -11.07 4.94
N PHE A 89 -5.84 -10.91 4.69
CA PHE A 89 -6.79 -10.43 5.70
C PHE A 89 -6.77 -11.30 6.97
N GLN A 90 -6.66 -12.62 6.83
CA GLN A 90 -6.53 -13.51 7.99
C GLN A 90 -5.23 -13.27 8.78
N ARG A 91 -4.12 -12.88 8.12
CA ARG A 91 -2.88 -12.48 8.82
C ARG A 91 -3.00 -11.11 9.48
N LEU A 92 -3.74 -10.18 8.89
CA LEU A 92 -4.04 -8.88 9.51
C LEU A 92 -4.93 -9.05 10.76
N LEU A 93 -5.94 -9.92 10.70
CA LEU A 93 -6.75 -10.29 11.87
C LEU A 93 -5.89 -10.93 12.97
N LEU A 94 -4.99 -11.84 12.60
CA LEU A 94 -4.04 -12.42 13.56
C LEU A 94 -3.15 -11.35 14.22
N LEU A 95 -2.71 -10.35 13.46
CA LEU A 95 -1.93 -9.22 13.98
C LEU A 95 -2.76 -8.34 14.94
N LEU A 96 -4.03 -8.08 14.62
CA LEU A 96 -4.93 -7.37 15.54
C LEU A 96 -5.21 -8.18 16.81
N GLU A 97 -5.35 -9.51 16.72
CA GLU A 97 -5.58 -10.36 17.89
C GLU A 97 -4.33 -10.54 18.77
N SER A 98 -3.13 -10.29 18.23
CA SER A 98 -1.90 -10.29 19.01
C SER A 98 -1.64 -8.96 19.72
N ASN A 99 -0.67 -8.96 20.63
CA ASN A 99 -0.10 -7.75 21.22
C ASN A 99 1.14 -7.26 20.44
N SER A 100 1.33 -7.75 19.20
CA SER A 100 2.46 -7.34 18.37
C SER A 100 2.30 -5.90 17.89
N ARG A 101 3.43 -5.25 17.66
CA ARG A 101 3.51 -3.86 17.18
C ARG A 101 4.00 -3.84 15.74
N VAL A 102 3.72 -2.75 15.03
CA VAL A 102 4.18 -2.58 13.65
C VAL A 102 5.12 -1.38 13.59
N GLN A 103 6.36 -1.63 13.20
CA GLN A 103 7.30 -0.57 12.86
C GLN A 103 7.37 -0.43 11.34
N SER A 104 7.10 0.77 10.84
CA SER A 104 7.31 1.11 9.44
C SER A 104 8.49 2.07 9.33
N ARG A 105 9.41 1.75 8.43
CA ARG A 105 10.55 2.59 8.08
C ARG A 105 10.41 3.02 6.63
N ASN A 106 10.39 4.33 6.41
CA ASN A 106 10.37 4.89 5.07
C ASN A 106 11.78 5.25 4.66
N SER A 107 12.24 4.71 3.54
CA SER A 107 13.48 5.14 2.89
C SER A 107 13.14 5.88 1.60
N ARG A 108 13.90 6.92 1.28
CA ARG A 108 13.77 7.65 0.01
C ARG A 108 14.86 7.16 -0.93
N ARG A 109 14.45 6.70 -2.10
CA ARG A 109 15.36 6.19 -3.13
C ARG A 109 15.34 7.09 -4.35
N TRP A 110 16.53 7.56 -4.72
CA TRP A 110 16.74 8.29 -5.97
C TRP A 110 17.05 7.31 -7.11
N SER A 111 16.56 7.60 -8.30
CA SER A 111 16.70 6.79 -9.50
C SER A 111 17.08 7.65 -10.69
N VAL A 112 17.86 7.07 -11.61
CA VAL A 112 18.21 7.69 -12.91
C VAL A 112 16.94 8.09 -13.69
N SER A 113 15.83 7.40 -13.48
CA SER A 113 14.53 7.75 -14.06
C SER A 113 14.09 9.20 -13.75
N GLN A 114 14.47 9.76 -12.60
CA GLN A 114 14.14 11.14 -12.24
C GLN A 114 14.90 12.15 -13.11
N LEU A 115 16.14 11.83 -13.52
CA LEU A 115 16.88 12.66 -14.48
C LEU A 115 16.23 12.63 -15.86
N VAL A 116 15.76 11.46 -16.30
CA VAL A 116 15.02 11.34 -17.57
C VAL A 116 13.72 12.13 -17.50
N ALA A 117 12.99 12.05 -16.39
CA ALA A 117 11.78 12.85 -16.16
C ALA A 117 12.07 14.36 -16.20
N LEU A 118 13.17 14.81 -15.58
CA LEU A 118 13.60 16.20 -15.57
C LEU A 118 13.93 16.72 -16.97
N CYS A 119 14.76 15.99 -17.73
CA CYS A 119 15.10 16.35 -19.10
C CYS A 119 13.85 16.40 -19.99
N SER A 120 12.93 15.45 -19.80
CA SER A 120 11.65 15.41 -20.54
C SER A 120 10.78 16.62 -20.21
N LEU A 121 10.67 17.00 -18.94
CA LEU A 121 9.87 18.15 -18.51
C LEU A 121 10.47 19.48 -19.02
N LEU A 122 11.79 19.63 -18.99
CA LEU A 122 12.48 20.80 -19.56
C LEU A 122 12.28 20.87 -21.09
N GLY A 123 12.36 19.74 -21.79
CA GLY A 123 12.08 19.66 -23.22
C GLY A 123 10.64 20.06 -23.54
N PHE A 124 9.67 19.61 -22.74
CA PHE A 124 8.28 20.03 -22.89
C PHE A 124 8.09 21.53 -22.63
N ALA A 125 8.68 22.07 -21.55
CA ALA A 125 8.60 23.50 -21.22
C ALA A 125 9.19 24.39 -22.32
N TRP A 126 10.30 23.96 -22.94
CA TRP A 126 10.89 24.63 -24.09
C TRP A 126 9.93 24.70 -25.29
N ILE A 127 9.29 23.57 -25.63
CA ILE A 127 8.28 23.52 -26.70
C ILE A 127 7.09 24.42 -26.37
N ALA A 128 6.62 24.39 -25.13
CA ALA A 128 5.52 25.24 -24.66
C ALA A 128 5.84 26.73 -24.76
N PHE A 129 7.07 27.12 -24.43
CA PHE A 129 7.53 28.50 -24.57
C PHE A 129 7.53 28.98 -26.03
N HIS A 130 7.94 28.12 -26.97
CA HIS A 130 8.05 28.49 -28.38
C HIS A 130 6.73 28.43 -29.17
N ILE A 131 5.89 27.43 -28.91
CA ILE A 131 4.60 27.24 -29.60
C ILE A 131 3.50 28.10 -28.97
N GLY A 132 3.65 28.45 -27.68
CA GLY A 132 2.64 29.12 -26.88
C GLY A 132 1.54 28.18 -26.40
N TRP A 133 0.64 28.71 -25.56
CA TRP A 133 -0.44 27.96 -24.91
C TRP A 133 -1.62 27.70 -25.86
N SER A 134 -1.45 26.78 -26.80
CA SER A 134 -2.50 26.35 -27.74
C SER A 134 -2.90 24.89 -27.54
N SER A 135 -4.00 24.46 -28.15
CA SER A 135 -4.42 23.05 -28.17
C SER A 135 -3.37 22.12 -28.81
N GLY A 136 -2.48 22.67 -29.65
CA GLY A 136 -1.34 21.95 -30.20
C GLY A 136 -0.38 21.42 -29.13
N LEU A 137 -0.35 22.01 -27.92
CA LEU A 137 0.45 21.49 -26.81
C LEU A 137 -0.02 20.12 -26.32
N LEU A 138 -1.31 19.82 -26.40
CA LEU A 138 -1.81 18.49 -26.02
C LEU A 138 -1.27 17.41 -26.97
N LEU A 139 -1.16 17.74 -28.25
CA LEU A 139 -0.54 16.84 -29.23
C LEU A 139 0.97 16.72 -28.98
N ALA A 140 1.65 17.85 -28.69
CA ALA A 140 3.07 17.86 -28.36
C ALA A 140 3.40 17.13 -27.05
N ALA A 141 2.43 16.99 -26.13
CA ALA A 141 2.58 16.29 -24.85
C ALA A 141 2.63 14.76 -25.00
N MET A 142 2.05 14.20 -26.07
CA MET A 142 1.99 12.74 -26.29
C MET A 142 3.34 12.02 -26.26
N PRO A 143 4.41 12.45 -26.98
CA PRO A 143 5.71 11.78 -26.91
C PRO A 143 6.29 11.78 -25.47
N PHE A 144 6.11 12.86 -24.72
CA PHE A 144 6.50 12.94 -23.32
C PHE A 144 5.68 12.02 -22.43
N GLY A 145 4.41 11.81 -22.76
CA GLY A 145 3.54 10.82 -22.12
C GLY A 145 4.02 9.40 -22.30
N ILE A 146 4.48 9.03 -23.50
CA ILE A 146 5.06 7.71 -23.77
C ILE A 146 6.31 7.49 -22.91
N ILE A 147 7.19 8.51 -22.83
CA ILE A 147 8.39 8.46 -21.96
C ILE A 147 7.97 8.29 -20.50
N SER A 148 7.01 9.07 -20.03
CA SER A 148 6.50 9.01 -18.65
C SER A 148 5.91 7.64 -18.31
N ILE A 149 5.12 7.03 -19.21
CA ILE A 149 4.60 5.67 -19.03
C ILE A 149 5.75 4.66 -18.96
N GLY A 150 6.77 4.81 -19.82
CA GLY A 150 7.98 3.99 -19.78
C GLY A 150 8.71 4.07 -18.44
N ILE A 151 8.93 5.29 -17.94
CA ILE A 151 9.51 5.53 -16.61
C ILE A 151 8.67 4.85 -15.52
N ALA A 152 7.35 5.03 -15.53
CA ALA A 152 6.47 4.42 -14.54
C ALA A 152 6.54 2.89 -14.55
N ARG A 153 6.71 2.27 -15.72
CA ARG A 153 6.88 0.81 -15.85
C ARG A 153 8.23 0.34 -15.33
N LEU A 154 9.30 1.10 -15.55
CA LEU A 154 10.65 0.79 -15.08
C LEU A 154 10.84 1.05 -13.58
N GLN A 155 10.13 2.04 -13.04
CA GLN A 155 10.15 2.39 -11.62
C GLN A 155 9.27 1.49 -10.76
N ARG A 156 8.44 0.61 -11.35
CA ARG A 156 7.67 -0.35 -10.56
C ARG A 156 8.67 -1.09 -9.69
N PRO A 157 8.58 -0.97 -8.35
CA PRO A 157 9.46 -1.71 -7.49
C PRO A 157 9.26 -3.16 -7.87
N VAL A 158 10.30 -3.77 -8.45
CA VAL A 158 10.35 -5.22 -8.56
C VAL A 158 10.36 -5.62 -7.10
N ALA A 159 9.20 -6.06 -6.64
CA ALA A 159 9.03 -6.71 -5.38
C ALA A 159 10.15 -7.76 -5.31
N THR A 160 11.28 -7.43 -4.66
CA THR A 160 12.32 -8.39 -4.27
C THR A 160 11.76 -9.15 -3.09
N HIS A 161 10.63 -9.78 -3.34
CA HIS A 161 9.87 -10.56 -2.41
C HIS A 161 10.37 -11.97 -2.65
N GLY A 162 10.95 -12.58 -1.62
CA GLY A 162 11.18 -14.01 -1.63
C GLY A 162 9.88 -14.73 -1.99
N PRO A 163 9.95 -15.97 -2.52
CA PRO A 163 8.76 -16.73 -2.91
C PRO A 163 7.75 -16.92 -1.76
N TYR A 164 8.18 -16.73 -0.52
CA TYR A 164 7.37 -16.86 0.69
C TYR A 164 6.88 -15.52 1.25
N ASP A 165 7.35 -14.37 0.77
CA ASP A 165 7.07 -13.07 1.40
C ASP A 165 5.57 -12.75 1.33
N GLN A 166 4.92 -13.06 0.22
CA GLN A 166 3.45 -12.92 0.10
C GLN A 166 2.67 -13.82 1.06
N LEU A 167 3.28 -14.93 1.53
CA LEU A 167 2.66 -15.87 2.46
C LEU A 167 2.87 -15.46 3.92
N VAL A 168 3.97 -14.79 4.23
CA VAL A 168 4.31 -14.37 5.60
C VAL A 168 3.91 -12.93 5.90
N PHE A 169 3.92 -12.04 4.92
CA PHE A 169 3.65 -10.61 5.13
C PHE A 169 2.30 -10.39 5.85
N PRO A 170 2.24 -9.58 6.93
CA PRO A 170 3.25 -8.61 7.38
C PRO A 170 4.36 -9.17 8.31
N PHE A 171 4.36 -10.47 8.60
CA PHE A 171 5.39 -11.09 9.43
C PHE A 171 6.69 -11.29 8.65
N LYS A 172 7.82 -11.18 9.34
CA LYS A 172 9.16 -11.31 8.75
C LYS A 172 9.49 -12.74 8.34
N THR A 173 9.10 -13.71 9.17
CA THR A 173 9.37 -15.12 8.93
C THR A 173 8.15 -16.00 9.21
N LEU A 174 8.16 -17.22 8.68
CA LEU A 174 7.17 -18.25 9.03
C LEU A 174 7.21 -18.61 10.51
N SER A 175 8.38 -18.48 11.16
CA SER A 175 8.53 -18.73 12.59
C SER A 175 7.77 -17.68 13.40
N ASP A 176 7.87 -16.41 13.02
CA ASP A 176 7.17 -15.32 13.70
C ASP A 176 5.66 -15.48 13.54
N LEU A 177 5.19 -15.71 12.32
CA LEU A 177 3.79 -15.99 12.04
C LEU A 177 3.26 -17.16 12.89
N ARG A 178 4.02 -18.25 12.98
CA ARG A 178 3.66 -19.43 13.77
C ARG A 178 3.65 -19.12 15.27
N ALA A 179 4.64 -18.39 15.77
CA ALA A 179 4.73 -18.00 17.18
C ALA A 179 3.53 -17.14 17.57
N THR A 180 3.18 -16.13 16.76
CA THR A 180 2.00 -15.30 16.97
C THR A 180 0.72 -16.12 16.94
N TYR A 181 0.57 -17.03 15.97
CA TYR A 181 -0.60 -17.92 15.88
C TYR A 181 -0.83 -18.74 17.15
N HIS A 182 0.24 -19.32 17.71
CA HIS A 182 0.14 -20.11 18.95
C HIS A 182 -0.14 -19.24 20.19
N ALA A 183 0.30 -17.98 20.19
CA ALA A 183 0.10 -17.07 21.31
C ALA A 183 -1.38 -16.69 21.51
N VAL A 184 -2.15 -16.50 20.43
CA VAL A 184 -3.51 -15.91 20.51
C VAL A 184 -4.67 -16.87 20.31
N LYS A 185 -4.43 -18.19 20.20
CA LYS A 185 -5.48 -19.19 19.87
C LYS A 185 -6.33 -18.80 18.64
N PHE A 186 -5.72 -18.10 17.68
CA PHE A 186 -6.39 -17.60 16.49
C PHE A 186 -6.99 -18.74 15.68
N ARG A 187 -8.22 -18.55 15.16
CA ARG A 187 -8.87 -19.52 14.28
C ARG A 187 -9.05 -18.92 12.90
N LYS A 188 -8.22 -19.37 11.96
CA LYS A 188 -8.32 -18.98 10.56
C LYS A 188 -9.63 -19.43 9.93
N THR A 189 -10.35 -18.50 9.29
CA THR A 189 -11.54 -18.80 8.49
C THR A 189 -11.15 -19.31 7.10
N ARG A 190 -11.83 -20.36 6.65
CA ARG A 190 -11.62 -20.94 5.32
C ARG A 190 -12.11 -19.98 4.24
N PHE A 191 -11.36 -19.86 3.14
CA PHE A 191 -11.81 -19.12 1.96
C PHE A 191 -13.09 -19.74 1.40
N PRO A 192 -14.21 -19.00 1.36
CA PRO A 192 -15.48 -19.53 0.91
C PRO A 192 -15.51 -19.67 -0.62
N ARG A 193 -16.16 -20.73 -1.12
CA ARG A 193 -16.16 -21.06 -2.55
C ARG A 193 -16.98 -20.10 -3.39
N HIS A 194 -18.04 -19.51 -2.83
CA HIS A 194 -18.94 -18.63 -3.59
C HIS A 194 -18.33 -17.27 -3.91
N ILE A 195 -17.33 -16.81 -3.14
CA ILE A 195 -16.60 -15.56 -3.41
C ILE A 195 -15.65 -15.71 -4.60
N GLN A 196 -15.18 -16.94 -4.90
CA GLN A 196 -14.16 -17.18 -5.93
C GLN A 196 -14.54 -16.68 -7.33
N SER A 197 -15.84 -16.66 -7.66
CA SER A 197 -16.35 -16.23 -8.96
C SER A 197 -16.81 -14.77 -8.98
N ARG A 198 -16.73 -14.06 -7.86
CA ARG A 198 -17.16 -12.66 -7.80
C ARG A 198 -16.07 -11.77 -8.39
N PHE A 199 -16.50 -10.88 -9.26
CA PHE A 199 -15.70 -9.80 -9.80
C PHE A 199 -16.50 -8.52 -9.63
N ILE A 200 -15.87 -7.46 -9.10
CA ILE A 200 -16.51 -6.16 -8.94
C ILE A 200 -16.81 -5.57 -10.32
N ARG A 201 -15.85 -5.67 -11.26
CA ARG A 201 -16.00 -5.20 -12.63
C ARG A 201 -15.70 -6.29 -13.64
N SER A 202 -16.36 -6.22 -14.79
CA SER A 202 -16.05 -7.11 -15.90
C SER A 202 -14.63 -6.82 -16.44
N PRO A 203 -13.90 -7.83 -16.93
CA PRO A 203 -12.57 -7.63 -17.52
C PRO A 203 -12.57 -6.60 -18.66
N PHE A 204 -13.68 -6.50 -19.39
CA PHE A 204 -13.87 -5.51 -20.45
C PHE A 204 -13.91 -4.08 -19.91
N MET A 205 -14.68 -3.83 -18.84
CA MET A 205 -14.72 -2.52 -18.19
C MET A 205 -13.35 -2.14 -17.62
N CYS A 206 -12.64 -3.08 -16.99
CA CYS A 206 -11.26 -2.85 -16.54
C CYS A 206 -10.34 -2.41 -17.70
N GLY A 207 -10.48 -3.03 -18.87
CA GLY A 207 -9.74 -2.64 -20.08
C GLY A 207 -10.08 -1.23 -20.55
N ILE A 208 -11.35 -0.83 -20.54
CA ILE A 208 -11.79 0.53 -20.89
C ILE A 208 -11.20 1.56 -19.92
N TYR A 209 -11.30 1.35 -18.61
CA TYR A 209 -10.75 2.27 -17.62
C TYR A 209 -9.24 2.38 -17.73
N GLN A 210 -8.54 1.27 -17.97
CA GLN A 210 -7.10 1.27 -18.20
C GLN A 210 -6.72 2.08 -19.44
N LEU A 211 -7.47 1.94 -20.55
CA LEU A 211 -7.25 2.73 -21.75
C LEU A 211 -7.50 4.22 -21.50
N GLN A 212 -8.63 4.57 -20.88
CA GLN A 212 -8.96 5.95 -20.52
C GLN A 212 -7.87 6.57 -19.63
N PHE A 213 -7.37 5.83 -18.66
CA PHE A 213 -6.28 6.25 -17.78
C PHE A 213 -4.99 6.51 -18.56
N TYR A 214 -4.61 5.65 -19.50
CA TYR A 214 -3.44 5.89 -20.35
C TYR A 214 -3.61 7.09 -21.27
N LEU A 215 -4.80 7.29 -21.85
CA LEU A 215 -5.07 8.47 -22.66
C LEU A 215 -4.98 9.76 -21.83
N ALA A 216 -5.54 9.77 -20.63
CA ALA A 216 -5.41 10.88 -19.70
C ALA A 216 -3.94 11.13 -19.32
N TRP A 217 -3.17 10.08 -19.02
CA TRP A 217 -1.74 10.17 -18.74
C TRP A 217 -0.97 10.78 -19.93
N LEU A 218 -1.25 10.35 -21.15
CA LEU A 218 -0.60 10.89 -22.35
C LEU A 218 -0.85 12.39 -22.53
N MET A 219 -2.10 12.83 -22.32
CA MET A 219 -2.48 14.23 -22.46
C MET A 219 -1.96 15.11 -21.31
N LEU A 220 -1.93 14.56 -20.10
CA LEU A 220 -1.49 15.22 -18.87
C LEU A 220 -0.06 14.83 -18.48
N SER A 221 0.78 14.49 -19.47
CA SER A 221 2.13 14.01 -19.23
C SER A 221 3.04 14.96 -18.45
N PRO A 222 2.93 16.31 -18.53
CA PRO A 222 3.76 17.20 -17.71
C PRO A 222 3.50 17.02 -16.22
N LEU A 223 2.24 16.78 -15.82
CA LEU A 223 1.87 16.52 -14.43
C LEU A 223 2.45 15.18 -13.94
N ALA A 224 2.35 14.14 -14.77
CA ALA A 224 2.93 12.83 -14.46
C ALA A 224 4.47 12.87 -14.40
N LEU A 225 5.13 13.60 -15.30
CA LEU A 225 6.58 13.79 -15.26
C LEU A 225 7.02 14.59 -14.03
N ALA A 226 6.25 15.60 -13.63
CA ALA A 226 6.51 16.37 -12.42
C ALA A 226 6.41 15.50 -11.15
N SER A 227 5.42 14.60 -11.05
CA SER A 227 5.34 13.67 -9.92
C SER A 227 6.48 12.65 -9.95
N GLN A 228 6.93 12.23 -11.14
CA GLN A 228 8.08 11.33 -11.33
C GLN A 228 9.44 11.94 -10.99
N LEU A 229 9.52 13.27 -10.77
CA LEU A 229 10.72 13.90 -10.20
C LEU A 229 10.90 13.60 -8.72
N LEU A 230 9.82 13.28 -8.01
CA LEU A 230 9.88 12.99 -6.59
C LEU A 230 10.59 11.66 -6.33
N PRO A 231 11.40 11.55 -5.26
CA PRO A 231 12.04 10.30 -4.90
C PRO A 231 10.99 9.24 -4.57
N ALA A 232 11.23 8.01 -5.01
CA ALA A 232 10.41 6.89 -4.63
C ALA A 232 10.53 6.67 -3.11
N THR A 233 9.39 6.49 -2.44
CA THR A 233 9.38 6.14 -1.02
C THR A 233 9.22 4.63 -0.92
N GLU A 234 10.23 3.95 -0.38
CA GLU A 234 10.17 2.53 -0.06
C GLU A 234 9.79 2.40 1.41
N THR A 235 8.62 1.84 1.69
CA THR A 235 8.16 1.56 3.06
C THR A 235 8.49 0.11 3.40
N HIS A 236 9.32 -0.06 4.42
CA HIS A 236 9.62 -1.35 5.02
C HIS A 236 8.81 -1.51 6.31
N THR A 237 7.91 -2.47 6.34
CA THR A 237 7.08 -2.77 7.51
C THR A 237 7.58 -4.05 8.17
N GLU A 238 7.76 -3.99 9.49
CA GLU A 238 8.16 -5.12 10.32
C GLU A 238 7.23 -5.24 11.53
N VAL A 239 6.75 -6.46 11.78
CA VAL A 239 6.01 -6.79 13.01
C VAL A 239 7.01 -7.12 14.11
N ILE A 240 6.94 -6.39 15.22
CA ILE A 240 7.77 -6.57 16.40
C ILE A 240 6.94 -7.31 17.46
N GLY A 241 7.41 -8.50 17.87
CA GLY A 241 6.81 -9.27 18.95
C GLY A 241 7.18 -8.74 20.34
N GLU A 242 6.39 -9.11 21.35
CA GLU A 242 6.62 -8.74 22.75
C GLU A 242 7.89 -9.39 23.35
N SER A 243 8.41 -10.45 22.72
CA SER A 243 9.50 -11.28 23.24
C SER A 243 10.91 -10.72 23.00
N SER A 244 11.06 -9.70 22.16
CA SER A 244 12.38 -9.18 21.73
C SER A 244 12.98 -8.10 22.66
N THR A 245 12.29 -7.73 23.74
CA THR A 245 12.74 -6.66 24.66
C THR A 245 13.32 -7.13 25.99
N ASN A 246 13.48 -8.44 26.23
CA ASN A 246 14.10 -8.99 27.44
C ASN A 246 15.36 -9.81 27.12
N VAL A 247 16.33 -9.19 26.45
CA VAL A 247 17.72 -9.66 26.46
C VAL A 247 18.57 -8.45 26.82
N ASP A 248 18.65 -8.17 28.12
CA ASP A 248 19.74 -7.49 28.83
C ASP A 248 19.62 -7.79 30.33
#